data_AF-A0A966YT64-F1
#
_entry.id   AF-A0A966YT64-F1
#
_cell.length_a   1.000
_cell.length_b   1.000
_cell.length_c   1.000
_cell.angle_alpha   90.00
_cell.angle_beta   90.00
_cell.angle_gamma   90.00
#
_symmetry.space_group_name_H-M   'P 1'
#
loop_
_entity.id
_entity.type
_entity.pdbx_description
1 polymer ?
#
loop_
_entity_poly.entity_id
_entity_poly.type
_entity_poly.pdbx_seq_one_letter_code
_entity_poly.pdbx_strand_id
1 'polypeptide(L)'
;MIAVTRDLAGTPFEHVPLVDIAGDDGLLFKSATSGRVGTGCAAVVDVDRAVDELLTIERRNESSADNALLPLAFGCVDFLPGAPATLTIPELTIVDDGSGHRFAVVCAAEHDVDRI
;
A
#
# COMPACT_ATOMS: atom_id res chain seq x y z
N MET A 1 12.53 7.01 3.93
CA MET A 1 11.27 6.92 3.17
C MET A 1 10.15 7.38 4.09
N ILE A 2 9.14 8.03 3.55
CA ILE A 2 7.94 8.44 4.27
C ILE A 2 6.71 7.78 3.64
N ALA A 3 5.72 7.47 4.46
CA ALA A 3 4.40 7.00 4.07
C ALA A 3 3.35 8.04 4.50
N VAL A 4 2.62 8.60 3.53
CA VAL A 4 1.55 9.57 3.76
C VAL A 4 0.20 8.94 3.47
N THR A 5 -0.70 8.97 4.45
CA THR A 5 -2.08 8.47 4.29
C THR A 5 -3.05 9.61 4.05
N ARG A 6 -3.88 9.52 3.01
CA ARG A 6 -4.87 10.53 2.62
C ARG A 6 -6.23 9.88 2.34
N ASP A 7 -7.31 10.55 2.69
CA ASP A 7 -8.65 10.11 2.32
C ASP A 7 -8.87 10.23 0.81
N LEU A 8 -9.62 9.27 0.24
CA LEU A 8 -10.03 9.34 -1.17
C LEU A 8 -11.41 9.95 -1.37
N ALA A 9 -12.14 10.24 -0.30
CA ALA A 9 -13.44 10.89 -0.37
C ALA A 9 -13.34 12.24 -1.12
N GLY A 10 -14.19 12.44 -2.11
CA GLY A 10 -14.20 13.63 -2.98
C GLY A 10 -13.10 13.67 -4.05
N THR A 11 -12.29 12.62 -4.17
CA THR A 11 -11.28 12.51 -5.23
C THR A 11 -11.82 11.72 -6.43
N PRO A 12 -11.22 11.84 -7.62
CA PRO A 12 -11.58 11.01 -8.77
C PRO A 12 -11.41 9.50 -8.54
N PHE A 13 -10.63 9.09 -7.54
CA PHE A 13 -10.33 7.70 -7.22
C PHE A 13 -11.30 7.08 -6.21
N GLU A 14 -12.22 7.86 -5.63
CA GLU A 14 -13.14 7.40 -4.57
C GLU A 14 -13.87 6.10 -4.95
N HIS A 15 -14.37 6.04 -6.19
CA HIS A 15 -15.21 4.94 -6.66
C HIS A 15 -14.55 4.06 -7.72
N VAL A 16 -13.28 4.30 -8.04
CA VAL A 16 -12.58 3.46 -9.02
C VAL A 16 -12.45 2.04 -8.46
N PRO A 17 -12.81 1.00 -9.23
CA PRO A 17 -12.60 -0.38 -8.82
C PRO A 17 -11.12 -0.68 -8.57
N LEU A 18 -10.79 -1.37 -7.47
CA LEU A 18 -9.38 -1.68 -7.15
C LEU A 18 -8.67 -2.50 -8.23
N VAL A 19 -9.41 -3.30 -9.01
CA VAL A 19 -8.86 -4.05 -10.16
C VAL A 19 -8.46 -3.13 -11.32
N ASP A 20 -9.17 -2.03 -11.53
CA ASP A 20 -8.83 -1.05 -12.57
C ASP A 20 -7.61 -0.22 -12.15
N ILE A 21 -7.45 0.01 -10.84
CA ILE A 21 -6.24 0.62 -10.26
C ILE A 21 -5.04 -0.33 -10.38
N ALA A 22 -5.25 -1.63 -10.16
CA ALA A 22 -4.17 -2.62 -10.27
C ALA A 22 -3.59 -2.64 -11.68
N GLY A 23 -4.43 -2.46 -12.71
CA GLY A 23 -3.96 -2.48 -14.09
C GLY A 23 -3.23 -3.77 -14.44
N ASP A 24 -2.12 -3.63 -15.16
CA ASP A 24 -1.34 -4.76 -15.66
C ASP A 24 -0.24 -5.23 -14.70
N ASP A 25 0.23 -4.36 -13.80
CA ASP A 25 1.44 -4.55 -12.98
C ASP A 25 1.20 -4.46 -11.47
N GLY A 26 0.01 -4.05 -11.04
CA GLY A 26 -0.35 -3.92 -9.63
C GLY A 26 -0.65 -5.25 -8.95
N LEU A 27 -0.44 -5.27 -7.63
CA LEU A 27 -0.79 -6.39 -6.76
C LEU A 27 -2.11 -6.12 -6.04
N LEU A 28 -3.13 -6.91 -6.34
CA LEU A 28 -4.45 -6.83 -5.74
C LEU A 28 -4.68 -7.97 -4.74
N PHE A 29 -5.03 -7.61 -3.51
CA PHE A 29 -5.66 -8.50 -2.54
C PHE A 29 -7.10 -8.07 -2.31
N LYS A 30 -8.06 -8.97 -2.50
CA LYS A 30 -9.49 -8.65 -2.33
C LYS A 30 -10.20 -9.76 -1.55
N SER A 31 -11.01 -9.35 -0.59
CA SER A 31 -11.96 -10.19 0.14
C SER A 31 -13.41 -9.85 -0.27
N ALA A 32 -14.38 -10.52 0.34
CA ALA A 32 -15.79 -10.21 0.12
C ALA A 32 -16.18 -8.80 0.60
N THR A 33 -15.49 -8.27 1.61
CA THR A 33 -15.85 -7.02 2.27
C THR A 33 -14.79 -5.94 2.14
N SER A 34 -13.53 -6.25 1.85
CA SER A 34 -12.43 -5.27 1.84
C SER A 34 -11.44 -5.58 0.72
N GLY A 35 -10.52 -4.64 0.45
CA GLY A 35 -9.49 -4.87 -0.54
C GLY A 35 -8.34 -3.89 -0.44
N ARG A 36 -7.22 -4.27 -1.05
CA ARG A 36 -5.99 -3.48 -1.11
C ARG A 36 -5.34 -3.70 -2.46
N VAL A 37 -4.91 -2.62 -3.08
CA VAL A 37 -4.14 -2.65 -4.32
C VAL A 37 -2.89 -1.82 -4.16
N GLY A 38 -1.75 -2.39 -4.51
CA GLY A 38 -0.47 -1.71 -4.58
C GLY A 38 -0.03 -1.53 -6.03
N THR A 39 0.46 -0.34 -6.37
CA THR A 39 1.04 0.00 -7.68
C THR A 39 2.38 0.71 -7.51
N GLY A 40 3.24 0.60 -8.52
CA GLY A 40 4.62 1.09 -8.43
C GLY A 40 5.48 0.31 -7.44
N CYS A 41 6.75 0.71 -7.29
CA CYS A 41 7.71 0.03 -6.43
C CYS A 41 8.61 1.06 -5.73
N ALA A 42 8.27 1.44 -4.51
CA ALA A 42 9.08 2.33 -3.70
C ALA A 42 10.32 1.62 -3.13
N ALA A 43 10.18 0.33 -2.81
CA ALA A 43 11.28 -0.53 -2.40
C ALA A 43 10.94 -2.01 -2.58
N VAL A 44 11.98 -2.83 -2.69
CA VAL A 44 11.91 -4.30 -2.58
C VAL A 44 12.69 -4.70 -1.34
N VAL A 45 12.08 -5.54 -0.50
CA VAL A 45 12.64 -5.97 0.79
C VAL A 45 12.62 -7.48 0.90
N ASP A 46 13.61 -8.06 1.56
CA ASP A 46 13.58 -9.47 1.93
C ASP A 46 12.40 -9.72 2.89
N VAL A 47 11.68 -10.82 2.71
CA VAL A 47 10.49 -11.16 3.52
C VAL A 47 10.82 -11.18 5.02
N ASP A 48 12.00 -11.68 5.38
CA ASP A 48 12.47 -11.79 6.77
C ASP A 48 12.80 -10.43 7.39
N ARG A 49 13.08 -9.42 6.56
CA ARG A 49 13.40 -8.05 7.00
C ARG A 49 12.24 -7.08 6.85
N ALA A 50 11.15 -7.50 6.20
CA ALA A 50 10.07 -6.60 5.81
C ALA A 50 9.46 -5.84 7.01
N VAL A 51 9.31 -6.50 8.16
CA VAL A 51 8.80 -5.86 9.38
C VAL A 51 9.73 -4.74 9.84
N ASP A 52 11.03 -5.02 9.94
CA ASP A 52 12.03 -4.04 10.38
C ASP A 52 12.08 -2.86 9.41
N GLU A 53 12.09 -3.11 8.10
CA GLU A 53 12.10 -2.06 7.09
C GLU A 53 10.84 -1.19 7.17
N LEU A 54 9.64 -1.78 7.26
CA LEU A 54 8.37 -1.05 7.40
C LEU A 54 8.29 -0.22 8.69
N LEU A 55 8.99 -0.64 9.75
CA LEU A 55 9.09 0.13 11.00
C LEU A 55 9.96 1.38 10.86
N THR A 56 10.93 1.39 9.93
CA THR A 56 11.78 2.56 9.68
C THR A 56 11.10 3.66 8.85
N ILE A 57 10.00 3.35 8.17
CA ILE A 57 9.29 4.31 7.34
C ILE A 57 8.57 5.31 8.24
N GLU A 58 8.90 6.59 8.09
CA GLU A 58 8.20 7.67 8.77
C GLU A 58 6.74 7.73 8.32
N ARG A 59 5.83 8.02 9.25
CA ARG A 59 4.39 7.93 9.00
C ARG A 59 3.74 9.27 9.24
N ARG A 60 2.97 9.72 8.25
CA ARG A 60 2.15 10.93 8.35
C ARG A 60 0.72 10.59 7.98
N ASN A 61 -0.18 10.70 8.95
CA ASN A 61 -1.61 10.53 8.70
C ASN A 61 -2.24 11.90 8.42
N GLU A 62 -2.68 12.13 7.18
CA GLU A 62 -3.44 13.31 6.75
C GLU A 62 -4.91 12.97 6.50
N SER A 63 -5.32 11.73 6.81
CA SER A 63 -6.70 11.28 6.69
C SER A 63 -7.49 11.54 7.96
N SER A 64 -8.82 11.48 7.85
CA SER A 64 -9.75 11.51 8.98
C SER A 64 -9.88 10.16 9.71
N ALA A 65 -9.22 9.10 9.23
CA ALA A 65 -9.27 7.78 9.84
C ALA A 65 -8.29 7.67 11.02
N ASP A 66 -8.82 7.43 12.22
CA ASP A 66 -8.03 7.20 13.44
C ASP A 66 -7.10 5.97 13.32
N ASN A 67 -7.48 5.00 12.49
CA ASN A 67 -6.75 3.76 12.23
C ASN A 67 -6.04 3.78 10.86
N ALA A 68 -5.60 4.94 10.38
CA ALA A 68 -4.87 5.05 9.12
C ALA A 68 -3.81 3.95 9.00
N LEU A 69 -3.97 3.10 7.98
CA LEU A 69 -3.20 1.88 7.87
C LEU A 69 -1.74 2.19 7.57
N LEU A 70 -0.88 1.36 8.15
CA LEU A 70 0.56 1.39 7.97
C LEU A 70 0.94 1.08 6.51
N PRO A 71 2.10 1.55 6.03
CA PRO A 71 2.67 1.09 4.76
C PRO A 71 2.71 -0.45 4.72
N LEU A 72 2.46 -0.99 3.54
CA LEU A 72 2.36 -2.43 3.32
C LEU A 72 3.42 -2.89 2.33
N ALA A 73 3.88 -4.13 2.51
CA ALA A 73 4.66 -4.83 1.51
C ALA A 73 3.83 -6.00 0.96
N PHE A 74 3.75 -6.12 -0.37
CA PHE A 74 3.02 -7.17 -1.09
C PHE A 74 3.99 -8.14 -1.75
N GLY A 75 3.60 -9.40 -1.88
CA GLY A 75 4.39 -10.37 -2.63
C GLY A 75 3.83 -11.77 -2.50
N CYS A 76 4.55 -12.72 -3.09
CA CYS A 76 4.26 -14.14 -2.99
C CYS A 76 5.44 -14.82 -2.30
N VAL A 77 5.13 -15.82 -1.48
CA VAL A 77 6.12 -16.72 -0.88
C VAL A 77 5.97 -18.08 -1.55
N ASP A 78 7.09 -18.66 -1.96
CA ASP A 78 7.11 -19.97 -2.59
C ASP A 78 6.66 -21.06 -1.62
N PHE A 79 6.13 -22.15 -2.18
CA PHE A 79 5.73 -23.33 -1.39
C PHE A 79 6.91 -23.97 -0.63
N LEU A 80 8.13 -23.86 -1.15
CA LEU A 80 9.31 -24.47 -0.56
C LEU A 80 9.66 -23.74 0.75
N PRO A 81 9.62 -24.44 1.91
CA PRO A 81 9.95 -23.81 3.18
C PRO A 81 11.39 -23.28 3.18
N GLY A 82 11.56 -22.03 3.62
CA GLY A 82 12.87 -21.37 3.70
C GLY A 82 13.44 -20.90 2.36
N ALA A 83 12.69 -21.01 1.26
CA ALA A 83 13.09 -20.38 0.01
C ALA A 83 13.17 -18.85 0.18
N PRO A 84 14.16 -18.19 -0.43
CA PRO A 84 14.25 -16.74 -0.39
C PRO A 84 13.01 -16.12 -1.07
N ALA A 85 12.43 -15.11 -0.43
CA ALA A 85 11.30 -14.37 -0.98
C ALA A 85 11.48 -12.88 -0.71
N THR A 86 10.96 -12.06 -1.63
CA THR A 86 10.97 -10.61 -1.53
C THR A 86 9.56 -10.06 -1.57
N LEU A 87 9.32 -8.98 -0.83
CA LEU A 87 8.09 -8.22 -0.88
C LEU A 87 8.37 -6.84 -1.49
N THR A 88 7.39 -6.30 -2.21
CA THR A 88 7.41 -4.95 -2.78
C THR A 88 6.62 -4.02 -1.88
N ILE A 89 7.24 -2.92 -1.46
CA ILE A 89 6.55 -1.78 -0.86
C ILE A 89 6.09 -0.89 -2.03
N PRO A 90 4.79 -0.79 -2.31
CA PRO A 90 4.30 -0.01 -3.46
C PRO A 90 4.51 1.49 -3.25
N GLU A 91 4.61 2.24 -4.35
CA GLU A 91 4.58 3.71 -4.30
C GLU A 91 3.20 4.22 -3.90
N LEU A 92 2.15 3.57 -4.40
CA LEU A 92 0.77 3.88 -4.06
C LEU A 92 0.04 2.61 -3.64
N THR A 93 -0.55 2.65 -2.45
CA THR A 93 -1.52 1.65 -2.01
C THR A 93 -2.88 2.27 -1.81
N ILE A 94 -3.91 1.73 -2.47
CA ILE A 94 -5.29 2.09 -2.20
C ILE A 94 -5.91 1.00 -1.32
N VAL A 95 -6.53 1.41 -0.23
CA VAL A 95 -7.22 0.49 0.69
C VAL A 95 -8.70 0.82 0.73
N ASP A 96 -9.50 -0.23 0.56
CA ASP A 96 -10.92 -0.29 0.89
C ASP A 96 -11.06 -1.09 2.18
N ASP A 97 -11.45 -0.42 3.26
CA ASP A 97 -11.53 -1.04 4.59
C ASP A 97 -12.82 -1.85 4.82
N GLY A 98 -13.76 -1.78 3.87
CA GLY A 98 -15.04 -2.48 3.92
C GLY A 98 -16.13 -1.82 4.75
N SER A 99 -15.85 -0.68 5.36
CA SER A 99 -16.87 0.19 5.98
C SER A 99 -17.46 1.20 4.98
N GLY A 100 -16.96 1.21 3.74
CA GLY A 100 -17.23 2.24 2.74
C GLY A 100 -16.19 3.36 2.74
N HIS A 101 -15.18 3.29 3.60
CA HIS A 101 -14.09 4.26 3.66
C HIS A 101 -12.89 3.77 2.85
N ARG A 102 -12.27 4.70 2.13
CA ARG A 102 -11.09 4.45 1.30
C ARG A 102 -10.03 5.50 1.50
N PHE A 103 -8.78 5.05 1.49
CA PHE A 103 -7.62 5.90 1.65
C PHE A 103 -6.48 5.44 0.76
N ALA A 104 -5.63 6.40 0.38
CA ALA A 104 -4.37 6.17 -0.29
C ALA A 104 -3.24 6.23 0.72
N VAL A 105 -2.27 5.32 0.61
CA VAL A 105 -0.99 5.37 1.30
C VAL A 105 0.08 5.53 0.22
N VAL A 106 0.74 6.69 0.20
CA VAL A 106 1.81 7.01 -0.73
C VAL A 106 3.15 6.81 -0.03
N CYS A 107 3.99 5.92 -0.54
CA CYS A 107 5.36 5.70 -0.06
C CYS A 107 6.36 6.30 -1.05
N ALA A 108 7.17 7.26 -0.59
CA ALA A 108 8.15 7.92 -1.45
C ALA A 108 9.38 8.41 -0.66
N ALA A 109 10.37 8.91 -1.38
CA ALA A 109 11.35 9.81 -0.79
C ALA A 109 10.64 11.10 -0.32
N GLU A 110 11.14 11.71 0.75
CA GLU A 110 10.46 12.84 1.41
C GLU A 110 10.18 14.02 0.45
N HIS A 111 11.08 14.27 -0.49
CA HIS A 111 10.93 15.36 -1.47
C HIS A 111 9.94 15.07 -2.62
N ASP A 112 9.45 13.82 -2.74
CA ASP A 112 8.63 13.38 -3.88
C ASP A 112 7.16 13.09 -3.50
N VAL A 113 6.81 13.13 -2.21
CA VAL A 113 5.47 12.82 -1.69
C VAL A 113 4.33 13.63 -2.32
N ASP A 114 4.58 14.88 -2.66
CA ASP A 114 3.54 15.78 -3.20
C ASP A 114 3.40 15.70 -4.72
N ARG A 115 4.19 14.83 -5.38
CA ARG A 115 4.16 14.66 -6.85
C ARG A 115 3.24 13.53 -7.31
N ILE A 116 2.65 12.79 -6.35
CA ILE A 116 1.78 11.61 -6.54
C ILE A 116 0.40 11.94 -5.97
#